data_AF-A0A9E4FH01-F1
#
_entry.id   AF-A0A9E4FH01-F1
#
_cell.length_a   1.000
_cell.length_b   1.000
_cell.length_c   1.000
_cell.angle_alpha   90.00
_cell.angle_beta   90.00
_cell.angle_gamma   90.00
#
_symmetry.space_group_name_H-M   'P 1'
#
loop_
_entity.id
_entity.type
_entity.pdbx_description
1 polymer ?
#
loop_
_entity_poly.entity_id
_entity_poly.type
_entity_poly.pdbx_seq_one_letter_code
_entity_poly.pdbx_strand_id
1 'polypeptide(L)' 'MEVQTINFTIERETKNTVRYQEEADGKPPAIGTIYVQKWFLGQNPPQRIAVTITEGE' A
#
# COMPACT_ATOMS: atom_id res chain seq x y z
N MET A 1 11.13 -18.69 0.33
CA MET A 1 11.05 -17.64 -0.70
C MET A 1 11.68 -16.37 -0.13
N GLU A 2 12.30 -15.50 -0.94
CA GLU A 2 12.82 -14.22 -0.42
C GLU A 2 11.66 -13.28 -0.05
N VAL A 3 11.75 -12.67 1.13
CA VAL A 3 10.80 -11.65 1.60
C VAL A 3 10.87 -10.43 0.69
N GLN A 4 9.75 -10.07 0.06
CA GLN A 4 9.68 -8.91 -0.83
C GLN A 4 8.96 -7.76 -0.12
N THR A 5 9.60 -6.60 -0.06
CA THR A 5 9.02 -5.36 0.48
C THR A 5 8.83 -4.36 -0.63
N ILE A 6 7.62 -3.81 -0.75
CA ILE A 6 7.25 -2.86 -1.79
C ILE A 6 6.68 -1.60 -1.13
N ASN A 7 7.08 -0.43 -1.62
CA ASN A 7 6.65 0.86 -1.11
C ASN A 7 5.46 1.40 -1.90
N PHE A 8 4.60 2.13 -1.19
CA PHE A 8 3.44 2.79 -1.77
C PHE A 8 3.31 4.20 -1.22
N THR A 9 2.85 5.12 -2.06
CA THR A 9 2.55 6.50 -1.69
C THR A 9 1.05 6.76 -1.78
N ILE A 10 0.52 7.59 -0.89
CA ILE A 10 -0.88 7.98 -0.90
C ILE A 10 -1.24 8.61 -2.25
N GLU A 11 -2.29 8.09 -2.88
CA GLU A 11 -2.82 8.63 -4.14
C GLU A 11 -3.97 9.59 -3.82
N ARG A 12 -4.97 9.09 -3.09
CA ARG A 12 -6.15 9.87 -2.69
C ARG A 12 -6.95 9.17 -1.59
N GLU A 13 -7.80 9.93 -0.93
CA GLU A 13 -8.79 9.38 -0.01
C GLU A 13 -10.17 9.20 -0.68
N THR A 14 -10.92 8.21 -0.21
CA THR A 14 -12.33 7.99 -0.55
C THR A 14 -13.20 8.12 0.70
N LYS A 15 -14.50 7.75 0.61
CA LYS A 15 -15.41 7.76 1.77
C LYS A 15 -14.87 6.91 2.93
N ASN A 16 -14.44 5.68 2.64
CA ASN A 16 -14.10 4.70 3.68
C ASN A 16 -12.64 4.24 3.62
N THR A 17 -11.91 4.56 2.55
CA THR A 17 -10.55 4.06 2.35
C THR A 17 -9.57 5.17 2.02
N VAL A 18 -8.30 4.88 2.23
CA VAL A 18 -7.16 5.59 1.67
C VAL A 18 -6.59 4.71 0.56
N ARG A 19 -6.39 5.30 -0.63
CA ARG A 19 -5.78 4.61 -1.77
C ARG A 19 -4.30 4.91 -1.79
N TYR A 20 -3.50 3.85 -1.91
CA TYR A 20 -2.06 3.91 -2.05
C TYR A 20 -1.65 3.33 -3.40
N GLN A 21 -0.81 4.07 -4.12
CA GLN A 21 -0.24 3.67 -5.40
C GLN A 21 1.17 3.12 -5.18
N GLU A 22 1.46 1.98 -5.81
CA GLU A 22 2.78 1.35 -5.79
C GLU A 22 3.85 2.25 -6.41
N GLU A 23 4.98 2.39 -5.74
CA GLU A 23 6.17 3.06 -6.29
C GLU A 23 6.88 2.09 -7.24
N ALA A 24 6.48 2.11 -8.52
CA ALA A 24 7.05 1.24 -9.54
C ALA A 24 8.24 1.91 -10.24
N ASP A 25 9.44 1.39 -10.04
CA ASP A 25 10.69 1.85 -10.69
C ASP A 25 10.80 1.35 -12.14
N GLY A 26 9.89 1.79 -13.01
CA GLY A 26 9.93 1.51 -14.45
C GLY A 26 9.52 0.10 -14.87
N LYS A 27 9.05 -0.73 -13.93
CA LYS A 27 8.42 -2.03 -14.18
C LYS A 27 6.90 -1.92 -14.06
N PRO A 28 6.11 -2.83 -14.64
CA PRO A 28 4.71 -2.97 -14.27
C PRO A 28 4.58 -3.21 -12.75
N PRO A 29 3.53 -2.69 -12.10
CA PRO A 29 3.33 -2.86 -10.66
C PRO A 29 3.18 -4.35 -10.31
N ALA A 30 3.82 -4.78 -9.23
CA ALA A 30 3.78 -6.15 -8.76
C ALA A 30 2.49 -6.48 -8.00
N ILE A 31 1.88 -5.49 -7.34
CA ILE A 31 0.61 -5.63 -6.59
C ILE A 31 -0.47 -4.70 -7.19
N GLY A 32 -0.14 -3.45 -7.49
CA GLY A 32 -1.08 -2.43 -7.98
C GLY A 32 -1.59 -1.49 -6.88
N THR A 33 -2.81 -0.97 -7.00
CA THR A 33 -3.37 -0.04 -6.00
C THR A 33 -3.86 -0.79 -4.76
N ILE A 34 -3.49 -0.30 -3.57
CA ILE A 34 -3.98 -0.83 -2.29
C ILE A 34 -5.00 0.12 -1.69
N TYR A 35 -6.08 -0.46 -1.15
CA TYR A 35 -7.13 0.26 -0.43
C TYR A 35 -7.04 -0.12 1.04
N VAL A 36 -6.66 0.84 1.90
CA VAL A 36 -6.61 0.63 3.35
C VAL A 36 -7.79 1.33 3.99
N GLN A 37 -8.49 0.66 4.91
CA GLN A 37 -9.67 1.22 5.56
C GLN A 37 -9.30 2.37 6.51
N LYS A 38 -10.05 3.47 6.47
CA LYS A 38 -9.80 4.64 7.32
C LYS A 38 -9.91 4.32 8.82
N TRP A 39 -10.81 3.42 9.20
CA TRP A 39 -10.95 3.00 10.60
C TRP A 39 -9.66 2.40 11.16
N PHE A 40 -8.84 1.78 10.30
CA PHE A 40 -7.57 1.17 10.68
C PHE A 40 -6.43 2.20 10.76
N LEU A 41 -6.39 3.16 9.83
CA LEU A 41 -5.35 4.20 9.77
C LEU A 41 -5.57 5.37 10.73
N GLY A 42 -6.79 5.54 11.24
CA GLY A 42 -7.14 6.66 12.11
C GLY A 42 -7.26 7.99 11.36
N GLN A 43 -7.11 9.10 12.08
CA GLN A 43 -7.38 10.43 11.53
C GLN A 43 -6.28 11.00 10.63
N ASN A 44 -5.05 10.51 10.75
CA ASN A 44 -3.90 10.99 9.99
C ASN A 44 -3.22 9.81 9.27
N PRO A 45 -3.72 9.41 8.10
CA PRO A 45 -3.10 8.36 7.31
C PRO A 45 -1.64 8.66 6.99
N PRO A 46 -0.74 7.66 7.06
CA PRO A 46 0.65 7.85 6.65
C PRO A 46 0.71 8.16 5.16
N GLN A 47 1.60 9.07 4.76
CA GLN A 47 1.80 9.43 3.35
C GLN A 47 2.45 8.31 2.54
N ARG A 48 3.25 7.46 3.20
CA ARG A 48 3.93 6.30 2.63
C ARG A 48 3.71 5.07 3.48
N ILE A 49 3.50 3.93 2.85
CA ILE A 49 3.41 2.62 3.51
C ILE A 49 4.31 1.62 2.80
N ALA A 50 4.77 0.62 3.54
CA ALA A 50 5.50 -0.52 3.00
C ALA A 50 4.65 -1.78 3.21
N VAL A 51 4.54 -2.61 2.18
CA VAL A 51 3.87 -3.93 2.25
C VAL A 51 4.92 -5.00 2.05
N THR A 52 4.91 -5.99 2.93
CA THR A 52 5.82 -7.13 2.89
C THR A 52 5.05 -8.40 2.55
N ILE A 53 5.48 -9.12 1.50
CA ILE A 53 4.91 -10.42 1.15
C ILE A 53 5.76 -11.51 1.80
N THR A 54 5.09 -12.39 2.52
CA THR A 54 5.68 -13.60 3.15
C THR A 54 4.79 -14.81 2.85
N GLU A 55 5.35 -16.00 2.98
CA GLU A 55 4.57 -17.24 2.90
C GLU A 55 3.68 -17.37 4.15
N GLY A 56 2.39 -17.61 3.95
CA GLY A 56 1.44 -17.85 5.04
C GLY A 56 1.56 -19.28 5.58
N GLU A 57 1.16 -19.47 6.83
CA GLU A 57 1.05 -20.80 7.46
C GLU A 57 -0.12 -21.63 6.91
#